data_AF-A0A1J8Q3B3-F1
#
_entry.id   AF-A0A1J8Q3B3-F1
#
_cell.length_a   1.000
_cell.length_b   1.000
_cell.length_c   1.000
_cell.angle_alpha   90.00
_cell.angle_beta   90.00
_cell.angle_gamma   90.00
#
_symmetry.space_group_name_H-M   'P 1'
#
loop_
_entity.id
_entity.type
_entity.pdbx_description
1 polymer ?
#
loop_
_entity_poly.entity_id
_entity_poly.type
_entity_poly.pdbx_seq_one_letter_code
_entity_poly.pdbx_strand_id
1 'polypeptide(L)'
;TWQYSTNGGTNWTNGTGTSFTLAEGTHAIDAIQVGQIDVSGNVSSVVKNAGAIVVDTSDPLFAGASTANVGINAAITTIVYDAQASNLNGGNADDGITYSIKNASTS
;
A
#
# COMPACT_ATOMS: atom_id res chain seq x y z
N THR A 1 -21.44 -22.82 0.00
CA THR A 1 -21.20 -21.37 -0.19
C THR A 1 -20.16 -20.93 0.81
N TRP A 2 -19.81 -19.65 0.93
CA TRP A 2 -18.87 -19.20 1.97
C TRP A 2 -19.23 -17.81 2.48
N GLN A 3 -18.71 -17.48 3.66
CA GLN A 3 -18.87 -16.17 4.29
C GLN A 3 -17.54 -15.65 4.79
N TYR A 4 -17.46 -14.33 4.93
CA TYR A 4 -16.32 -13.66 5.54
C TYR A 4 -16.76 -12.57 6.52
N SER A 5 -15.87 -12.23 7.44
CA SER A 5 -15.99 -11.11 8.36
C SER A 5 -14.73 -10.26 8.26
N THR A 6 -14.88 -8.95 8.41
CA THR A 6 -13.78 -7.98 8.50
C THR A 6 -13.74 -7.29 9.86
N ASN A 7 -14.53 -7.77 10.83
CA ASN A 7 -14.68 -7.16 12.15
C ASN A 7 -14.68 -8.20 13.28
N GLY A 8 -13.80 -9.20 13.14
CA GLY A 8 -13.57 -10.20 14.20
C GLY A 8 -14.71 -11.20 14.39
N GLY A 9 -15.54 -11.40 13.37
CA GLY A 9 -16.68 -12.31 13.43
C GLY A 9 -17.96 -11.69 14.01
N THR A 10 -17.98 -10.37 14.25
CA THR A 10 -19.18 -9.66 14.74
C THR A 10 -20.29 -9.64 13.69
N ASN A 11 -19.92 -9.35 12.43
CA ASN A 11 -20.82 -9.41 11.27
C ASN A 11 -20.22 -10.29 10.19
N TRP A 12 -21.08 -10.98 9.44
CA TRP A 12 -20.70 -11.87 8.35
C TRP A 12 -21.37 -11.44 7.03
N THR A 13 -20.59 -11.47 5.96
CA THR A 13 -21.03 -11.18 4.60
C THR A 13 -20.92 -12.44 3.76
N ASN A 14 -21.94 -12.71 2.93
CA ASN A 14 -21.89 -13.80 1.96
C ASN A 14 -20.87 -13.48 0.87
N GLY A 15 -19.90 -14.37 0.68
CA GLY A 15 -18.90 -14.25 -0.36
C GLY A 15 -19.48 -14.56 -1.76
N THR A 16 -18.88 -13.97 -2.78
CA THR A 16 -19.15 -14.27 -4.19
C THR A 16 -17.84 -14.65 -4.88
N GLY A 17 -17.87 -15.59 -5.83
CA GLY A 17 -16.64 -16.12 -6.42
C GLY A 17 -15.72 -16.74 -5.37
N THR A 18 -14.44 -16.37 -5.39
CA THR A 18 -13.39 -16.93 -4.51
C THR A 18 -12.64 -15.87 -3.70
N SER A 19 -13.08 -14.61 -3.72
CA SER A 19 -12.35 -13.50 -3.09
C SER A 19 -13.28 -12.35 -2.69
N PHE A 20 -12.78 -11.47 -1.83
CA PHE A 20 -13.38 -10.19 -1.48
C PHE A 20 -12.28 -9.15 -1.33
N THR A 21 -12.65 -7.87 -1.38
CA THR A 21 -11.71 -6.75 -1.23
C THR A 21 -11.83 -6.14 0.17
N LEU A 22 -10.69 -5.86 0.78
CA LEU A 22 -10.62 -5.12 2.03
C LEU A 22 -10.59 -3.61 1.76
N ALA A 23 -11.27 -2.84 2.61
CA ALA A 23 -11.17 -1.39 2.59
C ALA A 23 -9.79 -0.92 3.11
N GLU A 24 -9.38 0.28 2.68
CA GLU A 24 -8.19 0.98 3.20
C GLU A 24 -8.21 1.08 4.73
N GLY A 25 -7.03 0.95 5.33
CA GLY A 25 -6.80 0.98 6.77
C GLY A 25 -6.14 -0.27 7.32
N THR A 26 -6.10 -0.34 8.65
CA THR A 26 -5.47 -1.43 9.39
C THR A 26 -6.50 -2.42 9.90
N HIS A 27 -6.37 -3.68 9.50
CA HIS A 27 -7.15 -4.81 9.99
C HIS A 27 -6.29 -5.60 10.97
N ALA A 28 -6.67 -5.58 12.25
CA ALA A 28 -5.91 -6.26 13.31
C ALA A 28 -5.85 -7.78 13.12
N ILE A 29 -4.97 -8.45 13.87
CA ILE A 29 -4.98 -9.92 14.00
C ILE A 29 -6.41 -10.38 14.34
N ASP A 30 -6.84 -11.49 13.74
CA ASP A 30 -8.18 -12.08 13.89
C ASP A 30 -9.37 -11.24 13.39
N ALA A 31 -9.14 -10.04 12.85
CA ALA A 31 -10.20 -9.19 12.30
C ALA A 31 -10.84 -9.80 11.05
N ILE A 32 -10.02 -10.42 10.20
CA ILE A 32 -10.45 -11.06 8.96
C ILE A 32 -10.68 -12.55 9.24
N GLN A 33 -11.91 -13.00 9.02
CA GLN A 33 -12.29 -14.39 9.23
C GLN A 33 -13.04 -14.93 8.02
N VAL A 34 -12.82 -16.19 7.67
CA VAL A 34 -13.47 -16.84 6.52
C VAL A 34 -13.96 -18.23 6.92
N GLY A 35 -15.19 -18.57 6.54
CA GLY A 35 -15.80 -19.88 6.78
C GLY A 35 -16.56 -20.40 5.56
N GLN A 36 -16.51 -21.72 5.33
CA GLN A 36 -17.29 -22.40 4.30
C GLN A 36 -18.64 -22.85 4.88
N ILE A 37 -19.67 -22.84 4.05
CA ILE A 37 -21.01 -23.35 4.38
C ILE A 37 -21.29 -24.52 3.45
N ASP A 38 -21.53 -25.70 4.01
CA ASP A 38 -21.88 -26.88 3.21
C ASP A 38 -23.29 -26.78 2.61
N VAL A 39 -23.68 -27.77 1.81
CA VAL A 39 -25.01 -27.80 1.17
C VAL A 39 -26.15 -27.90 2.20
N SER A 40 -25.86 -28.45 3.37
CA SER A 40 -26.80 -28.63 4.48
C SER A 40 -26.90 -27.39 5.38
N GLY A 41 -26.11 -26.35 5.13
CA GLY A 41 -26.09 -25.11 5.90
C GLY A 41 -25.13 -25.12 7.10
N ASN A 42 -24.29 -26.14 7.27
CA ASN A 42 -23.32 -26.18 8.37
C ASN A 42 -22.10 -25.32 8.04
N VAL A 43 -21.64 -24.53 9.01
CA VAL A 43 -20.44 -23.70 8.88
C VAL A 43 -19.21 -24.47 9.35
N SER A 44 -18.12 -24.41 8.56
CA SER A 44 -16.82 -24.96 8.95
C SER A 44 -16.21 -24.20 10.14
N SER A 45 -15.10 -24.70 10.68
CA SER A 45 -14.21 -23.85 11.47
C SER A 45 -13.76 -22.64 10.65
N VAL A 46 -13.62 -21.49 11.30
CA VAL A 46 -13.20 -20.24 10.66
C VAL A 46 -11.68 -20.16 10.60
N VAL A 47 -11.15 -19.73 9.45
CA VAL A 47 -9.75 -19.36 9.30
C VAL A 47 -9.62 -17.87 9.57
N LYS A 48 -8.54 -17.46 10.23
CA LYS A 48 -8.30 -16.06 10.63
C LYS A 48 -6.97 -15.55 10.10
N ASN A 49 -6.85 -14.24 9.88
CA ASN A 49 -5.57 -13.62 9.57
C ASN A 49 -4.63 -13.67 10.80
N ALA A 50 -3.44 -14.24 10.60
CA ALA A 50 -2.45 -14.43 11.67
C ALA A 50 -1.67 -13.16 12.03
N GLY A 51 -1.67 -12.15 11.15
CA GLY A 51 -0.97 -10.88 11.31
C GLY A 51 -1.89 -9.71 10.97
N ALA A 52 -1.56 -8.52 11.47
CA ALA A 52 -2.25 -7.31 11.05
C ALA A 52 -2.03 -7.08 9.55
N ILE A 53 -3.10 -6.72 8.84
CA ILE A 53 -3.07 -6.40 7.42
C ILE A 53 -3.28 -4.90 7.30
N VAL A 54 -2.35 -4.21 6.63
CA VAL A 54 -2.49 -2.79 6.28
C VAL A 54 -2.80 -2.72 4.80
N VAL A 55 -3.95 -2.13 4.47
CA VAL A 55 -4.32 -1.78 3.11
C VAL A 55 -4.07 -0.28 2.96
N ASP A 56 -3.14 0.08 2.08
CA ASP A 56 -2.85 1.47 1.73
C ASP A 56 -3.19 1.64 0.23
N THR A 57 -4.11 2.56 -0.05
CA THR A 57 -4.49 2.94 -1.41
C THR A 57 -4.25 4.42 -1.69
N SER A 58 -3.54 5.11 -0.80
CA SER A 58 -3.21 6.51 -0.92
C SER A 58 -2.15 6.73 -2.01
N ASP A 59 -2.43 7.63 -2.94
CA ASP A 59 -1.45 8.01 -3.96
C ASP A 59 -0.23 8.68 -3.29
N PRO A 60 0.99 8.42 -3.79
CA PRO A 60 2.17 9.11 -3.30
C PRO A 60 2.05 10.62 -3.55
N LEU A 61 2.18 11.42 -2.48
CA LEU A 61 2.16 12.88 -2.56
C LEU A 61 3.57 13.44 -2.67
N PHE A 62 3.88 14.07 -3.80
CA PHE A 62 5.11 14.84 -3.98
C PHE A 62 4.82 16.33 -3.76
N ALA A 63 5.11 16.83 -2.56
CA ALA A 63 4.95 18.24 -2.22
C ALA A 63 6.30 18.97 -2.34
N GLY A 64 6.44 19.80 -3.39
CA GLY A 64 7.56 20.73 -3.49
C GLY A 64 7.93 21.05 -4.94
N ALA A 65 7.76 22.33 -5.32
CA ALA A 65 8.62 22.93 -6.33
C ALA A 65 9.53 23.89 -5.57
N SER A 66 10.75 23.46 -5.24
CA SER A 66 11.76 24.48 -4.99
C SER A 66 12.07 25.13 -6.35
N THR A 67 12.66 26.32 -6.35
CA THR A 67 13.35 26.85 -7.52
C THR A 67 14.78 27.14 -7.09
N ALA A 68 15.75 26.80 -7.94
CA ALA A 68 17.16 27.04 -7.67
C ALA A 68 17.77 27.73 -8.88
N ASN A 69 18.36 28.90 -8.65
CA ASN A 69 19.04 29.66 -9.67
C ASN A 69 20.51 29.23 -9.67
N VAL A 70 20.98 28.64 -10.77
CA VAL A 70 22.39 28.26 -10.95
C VAL A 70 23.02 29.19 -11.98
N GLY A 71 24.18 29.76 -11.66
CA GLY A 71 24.95 30.57 -12.60
C GLY A 71 25.51 29.73 -13.75
N ILE A 72 25.59 30.32 -14.94
CA ILE A 72 26.26 29.71 -16.10
C ILE A 72 27.74 29.44 -15.73
N ASN A 73 28.25 28.25 -16.02
CA ASN A 73 29.61 27.77 -15.72
C ASN A 73 29.96 27.59 -14.23
N ALA A 74 28.97 27.46 -13.34
CA ALA A 74 29.23 27.06 -11.95
C ALA A 74 29.72 25.60 -11.86
N ALA A 75 30.65 25.32 -10.93
CA ALA A 75 31.10 23.96 -10.66
C ALA A 75 29.94 23.09 -10.15
N ILE A 76 29.89 21.81 -10.56
CA ILE A 76 28.87 20.85 -10.11
C ILE A 76 29.20 20.41 -8.68
N THR A 77 28.86 21.23 -7.69
CA THR A 77 29.15 20.97 -6.27
C THR A 77 27.91 21.01 -5.38
N THR A 78 26.73 21.26 -5.94
CA THR A 78 25.49 21.47 -5.18
C THR A 78 24.40 20.54 -5.69
N ILE A 79 23.85 19.70 -4.82
CA ILE A 79 22.60 18.98 -5.09
C ILE A 79 21.49 20.03 -5.11
N VAL A 80 20.84 20.19 -6.25
CA VAL A 80 19.81 21.21 -6.48
C VAL A 80 18.42 20.71 -6.08
N TYR A 81 18.18 19.40 -6.17
CA TYR A 81 17.03 18.70 -5.63
C TYR A 81 17.45 17.33 -5.15
N ASP A 82 16.96 16.94 -3.98
CA ASP A 82 16.90 15.56 -3.54
C ASP A 82 15.43 15.20 -3.39
N ALA A 83 14.96 14.22 -4.17
CA ALA A 83 13.62 13.69 -4.04
C ALA A 83 13.76 12.32 -3.37
N GLN A 84 13.12 12.14 -2.22
CA GLN A 84 13.12 10.87 -1.52
C GLN A 84 11.70 10.35 -1.38
N ALA A 85 11.48 9.09 -1.76
CA ALA A 85 10.23 8.38 -1.51
C ALA A 85 10.48 7.32 -0.44
N SER A 86 9.75 7.38 0.68
CA SER A 86 9.77 6.34 1.70
C SER A 86 8.65 5.33 1.46
N ASN A 87 8.98 4.03 1.42
CA ASN A 87 7.99 2.96 1.44
C ASN A 87 7.35 2.84 2.85
N LEU A 88 6.03 2.67 2.90
CA LEU A 88 5.26 2.44 4.12
C LEU A 88 5.72 1.21 4.93
N ASN A 89 6.34 0.23 4.26
CA ASN A 89 6.81 -1.01 4.89
C ASN A 89 8.19 -0.92 5.56
N GLY A 90 8.81 0.26 5.60
CA GLY A 90 10.20 0.41 6.01
C GLY A 90 11.17 -0.15 4.96
N GLY A 91 12.38 0.40 4.92
CA GLY A 91 13.37 0.10 3.88
C GLY A 91 14.20 1.34 3.57
N ASN A 92 15.11 1.22 2.60
CA ASN A 92 15.84 2.39 2.10
C ASN A 92 14.85 3.29 1.36
N ALA A 93 15.01 4.61 1.51
CA ALA A 93 14.36 5.55 0.61
C ALA A 93 14.71 5.19 -0.85
N ASP A 94 13.76 5.40 -1.76
CA ASP A 94 13.91 5.28 -3.22
C ASP A 94 13.99 3.87 -3.81
N ASP A 95 13.72 2.82 -3.03
CA ASP A 95 13.69 1.45 -3.56
C ASP A 95 12.62 1.31 -4.66
N GLY A 96 13.07 0.99 -5.87
CA GLY A 96 12.21 0.85 -7.06
C GLY A 96 11.80 2.15 -7.77
N ILE A 97 12.30 3.32 -7.34
CA ILE A 97 11.98 4.60 -7.98
C ILE A 97 13.01 4.95 -9.05
N THR A 98 12.54 5.32 -10.25
CA THR A 98 13.39 5.85 -11.33
C THR A 98 13.18 7.34 -11.49
N TYR A 99 14.24 8.13 -11.33
CA TYR A 99 14.23 9.57 -11.56
C TYR A 99 14.64 9.90 -13.00
N SER A 100 13.97 10.86 -13.62
CA SER A 100 14.40 11.46 -14.89
C SER A 100 14.33 12.97 -14.83
N ILE A 101 15.40 13.65 -15.24
CA ILE A 101 15.43 15.10 -15.38
C ILE A 101 15.08 15.41 -16.83
N LYS A 102 13.89 15.99 -17.07
CA LYS A 102 13.58 16.54 -18.39
C LYS A 102 14.53 17.70 -18.69
N ASN A 103 15.11 17.70 -19.89
CA ASN A 103 16.01 18.74 -20.41
C ASN A 103 17.40 18.81 -19.75
N ALA A 104 17.93 17.72 -19.19
CA ALA A 104 19.36 17.64 -18.90
C ALA A 104 20.14 17.79 -20.22
N SER A 105 20.89 18.89 -20.35
CA SER A 105 21.78 19.10 -21.50
C SER A 105 22.83 17.98 -21.51
N THR A 106 22.81 17.15 -22.54
CA THR A 106 23.92 16.24 -22.83
C THR A 106 25.06 17.08 -23.40
N SER A 107 25.99 17.50 -22.56
CA SER A 107 27.30 17.96 -23.02
C SER A 107 28.15 16.78 -23.48
#